data_AF-A0A7V2H853-F1
#
_entry.id   AF-A0A7V2H853-F1
#
_cell.length_a   1.000
_cell.length_b   1.000
_cell.length_c   1.000
_cell.angle_alpha   90.00
_cell.angle_beta   90.00
_cell.angle_gamma   90.00
#
_symmetry.space_group_name_H-M   'P 1'
#
loop_
_entity.id
_entity.type
_entity.pdbx_description
1 polymer ?
#
loop_
_entity_poly.entity_id
_entity_poly.type
_entity_poly.pdbx_seq_one_letter_code
_entity_poly.pdbx_strand_id
1 'polypeptide(L)'
;MRGILSVAAVAVFSSSALAGFTQVGKVPVGEHSQERILQTLYGGDFVRNETDFFNGTVTVRRVDDGMTSTPAMSMAFGTIGDTTDEVWAGSMFSIKAVAKFSLNTQNLSISDGVNTTALFGATGYGYDVTGSASYNATGKNVHFIRSGDSGTQSSIVADNLDGRDHMITYEVLGLNTNAKVWVMFWEDLDRSPSLAKNRTHSDYNDLVVEMRAVPVPLPAAVWAGGALVASTAVFGKRIRRMVGA
;
A
#
# COMPACT_ATOMS: atom_id res chain seq x y z
N MET A 1 7.11 -69.05 -4.99
CA MET A 1 7.69 -67.73 -4.67
C MET A 1 6.68 -66.66 -5.06
N ARG A 2 6.10 -65.94 -4.10
CA ARG A 2 5.19 -64.80 -4.34
C ARG A 2 5.82 -63.57 -3.71
N GLY A 3 6.33 -62.65 -4.54
CA GLY A 3 6.88 -61.37 -4.10
C GLY A 3 5.77 -60.34 -3.99
N ILE A 4 5.62 -59.74 -2.81
CA ILE A 4 4.67 -58.65 -2.56
C ILE A 4 5.42 -57.34 -2.77
N LEU A 5 5.10 -56.63 -3.85
CA LEU A 5 5.56 -55.26 -4.10
C LEU A 5 4.70 -54.30 -3.28
N SER A 6 5.31 -53.66 -2.28
CA SER A 6 4.67 -52.60 -1.50
C SER A 6 4.97 -51.26 -2.16
N VAL A 7 3.94 -50.60 -2.70
CA VAL A 7 4.04 -49.24 -3.24
C VAL A 7 3.76 -48.27 -2.10
N ALA A 8 4.79 -47.56 -1.64
CA ALA A 8 4.66 -46.48 -0.67
C ALA A 8 4.14 -45.22 -1.37
N ALA A 9 2.89 -44.85 -1.12
CA ALA A 9 2.34 -43.58 -1.55
C ALA A 9 2.93 -42.46 -0.68
N VAL A 10 3.81 -41.64 -1.25
CA VAL A 10 4.30 -40.40 -0.61
C VAL A 10 3.19 -39.36 -0.73
N ALA A 11 2.50 -39.09 0.38
CA ALA A 11 1.59 -37.96 0.47
C ALA A 11 2.42 -36.68 0.59
N VAL A 12 2.45 -35.89 -0.49
CA VAL A 12 3.02 -34.54 -0.47
C VAL A 12 1.99 -33.62 0.18
N PHE A 13 2.19 -33.31 1.47
CA PHE A 13 1.43 -32.27 2.13
C PHE A 13 1.99 -30.92 1.69
N SER A 14 1.31 -30.26 0.75
CA SER A 14 1.52 -28.83 0.48
C SER A 14 0.96 -28.03 1.65
N SER A 15 1.85 -27.48 2.49
CA SER A 15 1.45 -26.46 3.45
C SER A 15 0.91 -25.27 2.69
N SER A 16 -0.37 -24.95 2.89
CA SER A 16 -0.94 -23.69 2.45
C SER A 16 -0.21 -22.59 3.21
N ALA A 17 0.67 -21.85 2.55
CA ALA A 17 1.19 -20.61 3.12
C ALA A 17 -0.01 -19.67 3.23
N LEU A 18 -0.51 -19.48 4.44
CA LEU A 18 -1.45 -18.42 4.71
C LEU A 18 -0.71 -17.11 4.42
N ALA A 19 -1.28 -16.31 3.51
CA ALA A 19 -0.95 -14.91 3.35
C ALA A 19 -0.88 -14.26 4.74
N GLY A 20 0.32 -13.96 5.20
CA GLY A 20 0.57 -13.44 6.53
C GLY A 20 1.46 -12.22 6.39
N PHE A 21 1.23 -11.25 7.27
CA PHE A 21 2.04 -10.03 7.31
C PHE A 21 3.51 -10.35 7.55
N THR A 22 4.38 -9.66 6.82
CA THR A 22 5.82 -9.71 6.98
C THR A 22 6.19 -9.21 8.36
N GLN A 23 7.02 -9.99 9.03
CA GLN A 23 7.43 -9.70 10.39
C GLN A 23 8.34 -8.47 10.43
N VAL A 24 7.90 -7.45 11.16
CA VAL A 24 8.71 -6.27 11.47
C VAL A 24 9.66 -6.58 12.62
N GLY A 25 10.95 -6.34 12.38
CA GLY A 25 12.05 -6.55 13.31
C GLY A 25 12.18 -5.47 14.37
N LYS A 26 13.19 -5.64 15.23
CA LYS A 26 13.54 -4.64 16.23
C LYS A 26 14.30 -3.49 15.56
N VAL A 27 13.88 -2.28 15.88
CA VAL A 27 14.53 -1.05 15.43
C VAL A 27 15.92 -0.89 16.07
N PRO A 28 16.96 -0.57 15.29
CA PRO A 28 18.29 -0.26 15.78
C PRO A 28 18.30 0.90 16.78
N VAL A 29 19.32 0.92 17.64
CA VAL A 29 19.51 2.05 18.57
C VAL A 29 19.78 3.33 17.78
N GLY A 30 19.03 4.38 18.08
CA GLY A 30 19.16 5.71 17.44
C GLY A 30 18.19 5.95 16.30
N GLU A 31 17.48 4.93 15.84
CA GLU A 31 16.42 5.05 14.85
C GLU A 31 15.04 4.99 15.53
N HIS A 32 14.01 5.46 14.83
CA HIS A 32 12.65 5.49 15.37
C HIS A 32 11.81 4.32 14.86
N SER A 33 10.94 3.81 15.72
CA SER A 33 9.98 2.77 15.38
C SER A 33 8.82 3.28 14.55
N GLN A 34 8.06 2.37 13.96
CA GLN A 34 6.84 2.71 13.22
C GLN A 34 5.87 3.50 14.09
N GLU A 35 5.66 3.10 15.36
CA GLU A 35 4.84 3.84 16.32
C GLU A 35 5.31 5.29 16.42
N ARG A 36 6.60 5.52 16.65
CA ARG A 36 7.15 6.88 16.84
C ARG A 36 7.06 7.72 15.56
N ILE A 37 7.26 7.10 14.41
CA ILE A 37 7.08 7.74 13.10
C ILE A 37 5.62 8.17 12.93
N LEU A 38 4.65 7.27 13.17
CA LEU A 38 3.23 7.58 13.08
C LEU A 38 2.79 8.68 14.07
N GLN A 39 3.31 8.66 15.30
CA GLN A 39 3.11 9.74 16.28
C GLN A 39 3.58 11.10 15.75
N THR A 40 4.71 11.12 15.05
CA THR A 40 5.25 12.35 14.46
C THR A 40 4.40 12.84 13.29
N LEU A 41 3.90 11.92 12.46
CA LEU A 41 3.11 12.26 11.28
C LEU A 41 1.69 12.70 11.60
N TYR A 42 1.04 12.02 12.54
CA TYR A 42 -0.40 12.15 12.79
C TYR A 42 -0.74 12.67 14.19
N GLY A 43 0.26 12.93 15.03
CA GLY A 43 0.10 13.38 16.41
C GLY A 43 -0.41 12.28 17.35
N GLY A 44 -0.54 12.63 18.63
CA GLY A 44 -1.02 11.73 19.69
C GLY A 44 -0.07 10.57 20.01
N ASP A 45 -0.50 9.72 20.94
CA ASP A 45 0.27 8.54 21.36
C ASP A 45 -0.30 7.29 20.68
N PHE A 46 0.40 6.81 19.65
CA PHE A 46 0.04 5.54 19.01
C PHE A 46 0.41 4.36 19.89
N VAL A 47 -0.53 3.43 20.01
CA VAL A 47 -0.35 2.11 20.60
C VAL A 47 -0.51 1.07 19.49
N ARG A 48 0.39 0.08 19.49
CA ARG A 48 0.31 -1.06 18.58
C ARG A 48 -0.72 -2.07 19.09
N ASN A 49 -1.59 -2.54 18.20
CA ASN A 49 -2.49 -3.66 18.42
C ASN A 49 -2.29 -4.67 17.28
N GLU A 50 -1.64 -5.80 17.58
CA GLU A 50 -1.19 -6.78 16.58
C GLU A 50 -0.29 -6.13 15.51
N THR A 51 -0.77 -6.00 14.27
CA THR A 51 -0.09 -5.30 13.18
C THR A 51 -0.59 -3.87 12.98
N ASP A 52 -1.69 -3.47 13.62
CA ASP A 52 -2.28 -2.15 13.46
C ASP A 52 -1.79 -1.17 14.54
N PHE A 53 -2.02 0.13 14.33
CA PHE A 53 -1.73 1.18 15.30
C PHE A 53 -2.92 2.13 15.49
N PHE A 54 -3.10 2.64 16.71
CA PHE A 54 -4.21 3.54 17.04
C PHE A 54 -3.83 4.55 18.13
N ASN A 55 -4.33 5.79 18.03
CA ASN A 55 -4.08 6.86 19.01
C ASN A 55 -5.35 7.50 19.61
N GLY A 56 -6.52 6.87 19.46
CA GLY A 56 -7.82 7.45 19.86
C GLY A 56 -8.58 8.10 18.70
N THR A 57 -7.86 8.71 17.75
CA THR A 57 -8.45 9.50 16.66
C THR A 57 -8.12 8.94 15.28
N VAL A 58 -6.86 8.53 15.09
CA VAL A 58 -6.32 7.98 13.86
C VAL A 58 -6.07 6.49 14.07
N THR A 59 -6.49 5.69 13.10
CA THR A 59 -6.17 4.25 13.02
C THR A 59 -5.32 4.03 11.78
N VAL A 60 -4.22 3.30 11.94
CA VAL A 60 -3.30 2.93 10.87
C VAL A 60 -3.33 1.41 10.78
N ARG A 61 -3.98 0.90 9.74
CA ARG A 61 -4.29 -0.53 9.61
C ARG A 61 -3.43 -1.16 8.55
N ARG A 62 -2.90 -2.35 8.84
CA ARG A 62 -1.94 -3.03 7.96
C ARG A 62 -2.64 -3.63 6.73
N VAL A 63 -2.04 -3.43 5.56
CA VAL A 63 -2.44 -4.10 4.31
C VAL A 63 -1.75 -5.46 4.22
N ASP A 64 -2.45 -6.46 3.69
CA ASP A 64 -1.92 -7.80 3.48
C ASP A 64 -0.83 -7.80 2.41
N ASP A 65 0.30 -8.46 2.70
CA ASP A 65 1.47 -8.43 1.82
C ASP A 65 1.25 -9.23 0.53
N GLY A 66 0.39 -10.25 0.57
CA GLY A 66 0.08 -11.04 -0.62
C GLY A 66 -1.31 -11.62 -0.52
N MET A 67 -2.07 -11.61 -1.61
CA MET A 67 -3.36 -12.27 -1.65
C MET A 67 -3.54 -13.08 -2.92
N THR A 68 -4.23 -14.21 -2.82
CA THR A 68 -4.43 -15.12 -3.96
C THR A 68 -5.52 -14.66 -4.93
N SER A 69 -6.43 -13.77 -4.52
CA SER A 69 -7.66 -13.47 -5.25
C SER A 69 -7.71 -12.10 -5.93
N THR A 70 -6.96 -11.11 -5.44
CA THR A 70 -7.04 -9.73 -5.95
C THR A 70 -5.66 -9.24 -6.37
N PRO A 71 -5.42 -9.04 -7.68
CA PRO A 71 -4.07 -8.81 -8.18
C PRO A 71 -3.59 -7.36 -8.05
N ALA A 72 -4.44 -6.41 -7.62
CA ALA A 72 -4.04 -5.01 -7.45
C ALA A 72 -4.92 -4.22 -6.48
N MET A 73 -4.31 -3.40 -5.62
CA MET A 73 -4.99 -2.48 -4.71
C MET A 73 -5.37 -1.17 -5.40
N SER A 74 -6.65 -0.78 -5.34
CA SER A 74 -7.05 0.54 -5.81
C SER A 74 -6.50 1.65 -4.92
N MET A 75 -5.72 2.58 -5.48
CA MET A 75 -5.17 3.70 -4.69
C MET A 75 -6.25 4.61 -4.07
N ALA A 76 -7.39 4.76 -4.76
CA ALA A 76 -8.48 5.65 -4.33
C ALA A 76 -9.62 4.95 -3.59
N PHE A 77 -9.81 3.65 -3.82
CA PHE A 77 -10.97 2.90 -3.32
C PHE A 77 -10.60 1.61 -2.58
N GLY A 78 -9.30 1.30 -2.46
CA GLY A 78 -8.82 0.10 -1.79
C GLY A 78 -9.31 0.02 -0.35
N THR A 79 -9.54 -1.22 0.08
CA THR A 79 -9.94 -1.59 1.44
C THR A 79 -9.10 -2.77 1.89
N ILE A 80 -8.73 -2.76 3.17
CA ILE A 80 -7.99 -3.86 3.79
C ILE A 80 -8.79 -5.15 3.75
N GLY A 81 -8.10 -6.28 3.52
CA GLY A 81 -8.67 -7.62 3.41
C GLY A 81 -9.13 -8.00 2.00
N ASP A 82 -9.18 -7.04 1.08
CA ASP A 82 -9.59 -7.28 -0.31
C ASP A 82 -8.44 -7.05 -1.30
N THR A 83 -7.26 -6.62 -0.87
CA THR A 83 -6.13 -6.29 -1.77
C THR A 83 -4.76 -6.61 -1.16
N THR A 84 -3.74 -6.72 -2.02
CA THR A 84 -2.31 -6.79 -1.64
C THR A 84 -1.61 -5.44 -1.88
N ASP A 85 -0.51 -5.16 -1.19
CA ASP A 85 0.34 -3.99 -1.45
C ASP A 85 1.44 -4.19 -2.50
N GLU A 86 1.54 -5.36 -3.14
CA GLU A 86 2.52 -5.59 -4.21
C GLU A 86 2.25 -4.75 -5.46
N VAL A 87 0.97 -4.65 -5.85
CA VAL A 87 0.52 -4.01 -7.08
C VAL A 87 -0.63 -3.06 -6.78
N TRP A 88 -0.60 -1.90 -7.42
CA TRP A 88 -1.54 -0.81 -7.21
C TRP A 88 -2.23 -0.44 -8.51
N ALA A 89 -3.48 -0.02 -8.43
CA ALA A 89 -4.31 0.30 -9.58
C ALA A 89 -4.95 1.68 -9.45
N GLY A 90 -4.90 2.42 -10.56
CA GLY A 90 -5.76 3.56 -10.82
C GLY A 90 -5.42 4.84 -10.05
N SER A 91 -6.16 5.88 -10.40
CA SER A 91 -6.13 7.23 -9.83
C SER A 91 -4.84 8.03 -10.09
N MET A 92 -5.01 9.34 -9.99
CA MET A 92 -3.92 10.25 -9.73
C MET A 92 -3.66 10.28 -8.22
N PHE A 93 -2.40 10.46 -7.83
CA PHE A 93 -2.00 10.56 -6.43
C PHE A 93 -0.83 11.52 -6.27
N SER A 94 -0.64 12.01 -5.05
CA SER A 94 0.60 12.63 -4.60
C SER A 94 1.31 11.73 -3.60
N ILE A 95 2.62 11.75 -3.60
CA ILE A 95 3.46 10.94 -2.72
C ILE A 95 4.65 11.78 -2.24
N LYS A 96 5.04 11.60 -0.99
CA LYS A 96 6.18 12.31 -0.39
C LYS A 96 6.95 11.42 0.58
N ALA A 97 8.25 11.62 0.66
CA ALA A 97 9.05 11.14 1.78
C ALA A 97 8.62 11.86 3.06
N VAL A 98 8.45 11.11 4.14
CA VAL A 98 8.04 11.62 5.44
C VAL A 98 8.98 11.22 6.57
N ALA A 99 9.76 10.16 6.37
CA ALA A 99 10.92 9.86 7.20
C ALA A 99 11.96 9.05 6.41
N LYS A 100 13.21 9.08 6.86
CA LYS A 100 14.33 8.29 6.32
C LYS A 100 15.33 8.00 7.43
N PHE A 101 15.41 6.75 7.88
CA PHE A 101 16.38 6.34 8.91
C PHE A 101 17.57 5.55 8.36
N SER A 102 17.70 5.48 7.04
CA SER A 102 18.89 4.94 6.39
C SER A 102 19.94 6.01 6.06
N LEU A 103 21.22 5.62 6.06
CA LEU A 103 22.33 6.42 5.52
C LEU A 103 22.53 6.22 4.01
N ASN A 104 21.94 5.16 3.45
CA ASN A 104 21.97 4.89 2.02
C ASN A 104 21.18 5.97 1.26
N THR A 105 21.53 6.13 0.00
CA THR A 105 20.71 6.85 -0.98
C THR A 105 19.37 6.12 -1.17
N GLN A 106 18.30 6.89 -1.35
CA GLN A 106 16.94 6.37 -1.43
C GLN A 106 16.24 7.07 -2.59
N ASN A 107 15.89 6.34 -3.63
CA ASN A 107 15.13 6.83 -4.77
C ASN A 107 13.85 6.01 -4.87
N LEU A 108 12.73 6.69 -5.07
CA LEU A 108 11.46 6.04 -5.33
C LEU A 108 11.10 6.20 -6.81
N SER A 109 10.75 5.09 -7.43
CA SER A 109 10.26 4.99 -8.80
C SER A 109 8.97 4.18 -8.83
N ILE A 110 8.28 4.24 -9.97
CA ILE A 110 7.06 3.47 -10.24
C ILE A 110 7.19 2.77 -11.58
N SER A 111 6.73 1.53 -11.67
CA SER A 111 6.78 0.73 -12.91
C SER A 111 5.39 0.24 -13.28
N ASP A 112 5.03 0.36 -14.57
CA ASP A 112 3.80 -0.22 -15.14
C ASP A 112 4.06 -1.59 -15.81
N GLY A 113 5.19 -2.23 -15.48
CA GLY A 113 5.66 -3.48 -16.07
C GLY A 113 6.35 -3.32 -17.43
N VAL A 114 6.22 -2.15 -18.07
CA VAL A 114 6.91 -1.83 -19.34
C VAL A 114 7.89 -0.68 -19.14
N ASN A 115 7.45 0.38 -18.45
CA ASN A 115 8.23 1.58 -18.22
C ASN A 115 8.41 1.81 -16.73
N THR A 116 9.63 2.19 -16.34
CA THR A 116 9.92 2.71 -15.00
C THR A 116 10.05 4.22 -15.05
N THR A 117 9.27 4.92 -14.22
CA THR A 117 9.31 6.38 -14.08
C THR A 117 9.86 6.73 -12.71
N ALA A 118 10.93 7.52 -12.67
CA ALA A 118 11.43 8.07 -11.41
C ALA A 118 10.41 9.04 -10.81
N LEU A 119 10.11 8.88 -9.52
CA LEU A 119 9.22 9.80 -8.79
C LEU A 119 10.06 10.87 -8.10
N PHE A 120 10.97 10.47 -7.21
CA PHE A 120 11.87 11.39 -6.50
C PHE A 120 13.06 10.66 -5.87
N GLY A 121 14.15 11.38 -5.62
CA GLY A 121 15.19 10.98 -4.68
C GLY A 121 14.93 11.59 -3.31
N ALA A 122 14.91 10.77 -2.26
CA ALA A 122 14.76 11.23 -0.89
C ALA A 122 16.11 11.67 -0.32
N THR A 123 16.16 12.90 0.19
CA THR A 123 17.35 13.47 0.85
C THR A 123 17.03 13.86 2.29
N GLY A 124 18.06 13.98 3.13
CA GLY A 124 17.90 14.24 4.57
C GLY A 124 17.97 12.97 5.44
N TYR A 125 17.63 13.12 6.73
CA TYR A 125 17.64 12.04 7.73
C TYR A 125 16.60 12.30 8.83
N GLY A 126 16.07 11.24 9.42
CA GLY A 126 15.02 11.32 10.44
C GLY A 126 13.72 11.82 9.82
N TYR A 127 13.20 12.93 10.32
CA TYR A 127 11.99 13.59 9.82
C TYR A 127 12.27 14.83 8.95
N ASP A 128 13.52 15.31 8.94
CA ASP A 128 13.95 16.39 8.06
C ASP A 128 14.35 15.79 6.72
N VAL A 129 13.33 15.40 5.95
CA VAL A 129 13.49 14.71 4.67
C VAL A 129 12.73 15.45 3.57
N THR A 130 13.26 15.38 2.36
CA THR A 130 12.63 15.93 1.16
C THR A 130 12.46 14.86 0.10
N GLY A 131 11.60 15.13 -0.88
CA GLY A 131 11.26 14.21 -1.96
C GLY A 131 9.75 14.08 -2.07
N SER A 132 9.21 14.43 -3.23
CA SER A 132 7.78 14.33 -3.49
C SER A 132 7.50 14.32 -4.98
N ALA A 133 6.41 13.68 -5.38
CA ALA A 133 5.93 13.68 -6.75
C ALA A 133 4.40 13.60 -6.79
N SER A 134 3.85 13.89 -7.96
CA SER A 134 2.48 13.53 -8.34
C SER A 134 2.54 12.64 -9.57
N TYR A 135 1.72 11.58 -9.61
CA TYR A 135 1.70 10.64 -10.71
C TYR A 135 0.26 10.28 -11.08
N ASN A 136 0.02 10.03 -12.37
CA ASN A 136 -1.28 9.60 -12.87
C ASN A 136 -1.20 8.13 -13.29
N ALA A 137 -1.68 7.24 -12.40
CA ALA A 137 -1.80 5.81 -12.66
C ALA A 137 -3.19 5.43 -13.20
N THR A 138 -3.99 6.40 -13.67
CA THR A 138 -5.33 6.12 -14.19
C THR A 138 -5.28 5.14 -15.36
N GLY A 139 -5.98 4.01 -15.21
CA GLY A 139 -6.01 2.95 -16.21
C GLY A 139 -4.77 2.05 -16.24
N LYS A 140 -3.88 2.16 -15.26
CA LYS A 140 -2.65 1.36 -15.15
C LYS A 140 -2.64 0.55 -13.86
N ASN A 141 -2.02 -0.63 -13.95
CA ASN A 141 -1.49 -1.34 -12.79
C ASN A 141 -0.01 -0.99 -12.67
N VAL A 142 0.42 -0.66 -11.46
CA VAL A 142 1.77 -0.19 -11.18
C VAL A 142 2.29 -0.82 -9.90
N HIS A 143 3.60 -0.98 -9.79
CA HIS A 143 4.28 -1.34 -8.54
C HIS A 143 5.37 -0.31 -8.26
N PHE A 144 5.75 -0.22 -6.98
CA PHE A 144 6.77 0.73 -6.55
C PHE A 144 8.15 0.07 -6.55
N ILE A 145 9.16 0.86 -6.81
CA ILE A 145 10.56 0.43 -6.80
C ILE A 145 11.35 1.43 -5.95
N ARG A 146 12.03 0.94 -4.92
CA ARG A 146 13.02 1.68 -4.15
C ARG A 146 14.41 1.31 -4.66
N SER A 147 15.27 2.30 -4.91
CA SER A 147 16.65 2.05 -5.33
C SER A 147 17.64 2.96 -4.64
N GLY A 148 18.89 2.51 -4.56
CA GLY A 148 19.99 3.23 -3.95
C GLY A 148 21.32 2.49 -4.10
N ASP A 149 22.30 2.96 -3.35
CA ASP A 149 23.61 2.33 -3.17
C ASP A 149 23.53 0.99 -2.41
N SER A 150 22.43 0.72 -1.72
CA SER A 150 22.14 -0.60 -1.14
C SER A 150 21.40 -1.57 -2.07
N GLY A 151 21.17 -1.20 -3.33
CA GLY A 151 20.50 -2.05 -4.31
C GLY A 151 19.14 -1.52 -4.75
N THR A 152 18.36 -2.38 -5.40
CA THR A 152 17.03 -2.07 -5.93
C THR A 152 16.05 -3.12 -5.43
N GLN A 153 14.95 -2.66 -4.85
CA GLN A 153 13.89 -3.48 -4.29
C GLN A 153 12.52 -3.03 -4.81
N SER A 154 11.65 -3.99 -5.08
CA SER A 154 10.30 -3.84 -5.60
C SER A 154 9.28 -4.09 -4.50
N SER A 155 8.09 -3.50 -4.63
CA SER A 155 6.93 -3.91 -3.84
C SER A 155 6.45 -5.32 -4.23
N ILE A 156 6.79 -5.84 -5.40
CA ILE A 156 6.50 -7.21 -5.80
C ILE A 156 7.59 -8.13 -5.23
N VAL A 157 7.24 -9.04 -4.32
CA VAL A 157 8.20 -9.92 -3.65
C VAL A 157 8.98 -10.79 -4.63
N ALA A 158 8.32 -11.26 -5.69
CA ALA A 158 8.93 -12.10 -6.72
C ALA A 158 10.02 -11.38 -7.54
N ASP A 159 10.03 -10.05 -7.56
CA ASP A 159 11.04 -9.25 -8.25
C ASP A 159 12.28 -8.97 -7.37
N ASN A 160 12.20 -9.27 -6.07
CA ASN A 160 13.31 -9.09 -5.14
C ASN A 160 14.23 -10.31 -5.18
N LEU A 161 15.53 -10.07 -5.41
CA LEU A 161 16.53 -11.13 -5.58
C LEU A 161 16.68 -12.05 -4.35
N ASP A 162 16.38 -11.53 -3.16
CA ASP A 162 16.42 -12.27 -1.91
C ASP A 162 15.07 -12.92 -1.54
N GLY A 163 14.05 -12.75 -2.38
CA GLY A 163 12.70 -13.30 -2.24
C GLY A 163 11.93 -12.76 -1.04
N ARG A 164 12.27 -11.55 -0.56
CA ARG A 164 11.59 -10.93 0.59
C ARG A 164 10.69 -9.79 0.17
N ASP A 165 9.75 -9.50 1.06
CA ASP A 165 9.05 -8.24 1.03
C ASP A 165 9.95 -7.11 1.56
N HIS A 166 10.06 -6.04 0.79
CA HIS A 166 10.83 -4.84 1.12
C HIS A 166 9.96 -3.60 1.31
N MET A 167 8.64 -3.74 1.17
CA MET A 167 7.70 -2.65 1.35
C MET A 167 6.49 -3.12 2.11
N ILE A 168 6.20 -2.44 3.20
CA ILE A 168 5.00 -2.70 3.95
C ILE A 168 4.08 -1.49 3.98
N THR A 169 2.78 -1.74 3.85
CA THR A 169 1.81 -0.67 3.67
C THR A 169 0.74 -0.63 4.75
N TYR A 170 0.34 0.58 5.12
CA TYR A 170 -0.81 0.81 5.98
C TYR A 170 -1.82 1.78 5.34
N GLU A 171 -3.10 1.51 5.57
CA GLU A 171 -4.17 2.47 5.37
C GLU A 171 -4.28 3.42 6.58
N VAL A 172 -4.36 4.72 6.34
CA VAL A 172 -4.54 5.72 7.39
C VAL A 172 -5.97 6.23 7.42
N LEU A 173 -6.66 5.97 8.53
CA LEU A 173 -8.07 6.28 8.78
C LEU A 173 -8.22 7.37 9.83
N GLY A 174 -9.31 8.14 9.78
CA GLY A 174 -9.64 9.15 10.81
C GLY A 174 -9.06 10.55 10.57
N LEU A 175 -8.48 10.83 9.39
CA LEU A 175 -7.86 12.11 9.05
C LEU A 175 -8.83 13.24 8.62
N ASN A 176 -10.16 13.05 8.73
CA ASN A 176 -11.18 14.01 8.28
C ASN A 176 -10.93 14.54 6.85
N THR A 177 -10.50 13.66 5.94
CA THR A 177 -10.25 13.97 4.53
C THR A 177 -11.01 13.00 3.64
N ASN A 178 -11.34 13.46 2.43
CA ASN A 178 -12.01 12.64 1.42
C ASN A 178 -11.01 11.83 0.58
N ALA A 179 -9.71 12.03 0.78
CA ALA A 179 -8.66 11.27 0.11
C ALA A 179 -8.30 10.00 0.89
N LYS A 180 -8.13 8.87 0.19
CA LYS A 180 -7.42 7.72 0.77
C LYS A 180 -5.97 8.10 1.01
N VAL A 181 -5.47 7.74 2.19
CA VAL A 181 -4.11 7.99 2.63
C VAL A 181 -3.47 6.66 2.95
N TRP A 182 -2.31 6.42 2.36
CA TRP A 182 -1.50 5.24 2.56
C TRP A 182 -0.14 5.68 3.09
N VAL A 183 0.44 4.89 3.99
CA VAL A 183 1.83 5.07 4.41
C VAL A 183 2.59 3.78 4.11
N MET A 184 3.67 3.91 3.35
CA MET A 184 4.53 2.79 2.96
C MET A 184 5.88 2.93 3.68
N PHE A 185 6.36 1.82 4.20
CA PHE A 185 7.55 1.68 5.00
C PHE A 185 8.48 0.70 4.26
N TRP A 186 9.67 1.14 3.90
CA TRP A 186 10.61 0.38 3.09
C TRP A 186 11.82 -0.09 3.92
N GLU A 187 12.33 -1.28 3.58
CA GLU A 187 13.68 -1.74 3.94
C GLU A 187 14.59 -1.66 2.73
N ASP A 188 15.83 -1.23 2.97
CA ASP A 188 16.83 -1.04 1.92
C ASP A 188 17.92 -2.12 1.82
N LEU A 189 18.02 -3.04 2.78
CA LEU A 189 19.01 -4.12 2.80
C LEU A 189 18.39 -5.47 2.45
N ASP A 190 19.03 -6.15 1.50
CA ASP A 190 18.75 -7.54 1.18
C ASP A 190 19.04 -8.47 2.38
N ARG A 191 18.41 -9.64 2.39
CA ARG A 191 18.76 -10.73 3.30
C ARG A 191 20.19 -11.16 3.07
N SER A 192 21.06 -10.86 4.03
CA SER A 192 22.40 -11.41 4.03
C SER A 192 22.73 -12.03 5.39
N PRO A 193 23.14 -13.31 5.43
CA PRO A 193 23.65 -13.96 6.63
C PRO A 193 24.91 -13.28 7.20
N SER A 194 25.62 -12.49 6.37
CA SER A 194 26.90 -11.88 6.73
C SER A 194 26.80 -10.42 7.16
N LEU A 195 25.61 -9.80 7.10
CA LEU A 195 25.46 -8.43 7.59
C LEU A 195 25.57 -8.40 9.11
N ALA A 196 26.52 -7.60 9.60
CA ALA A 196 26.87 -7.45 11.01
C ALA A 196 25.69 -7.08 11.94
N LYS A 197 24.54 -6.70 11.37
CA LYS A 197 23.35 -6.31 12.12
C LYS A 197 22.46 -7.47 12.61
N ASN A 198 22.78 -8.76 12.33
CA ASN A 198 21.87 -9.88 12.65
C ASN A 198 20.42 -9.60 12.20
N ARG A 199 20.24 -8.89 11.07
CA ARG A 199 18.94 -8.47 10.52
C ARG A 199 18.23 -9.69 9.92
N THR A 200 17.79 -10.58 10.79
CA THR A 200 16.86 -11.67 10.48
C THR A 200 15.45 -11.14 10.20
N HIS A 201 15.16 -9.92 10.68
CA HIS A 201 13.91 -9.19 10.45
C HIS A 201 14.21 -7.72 10.16
N SER A 202 13.52 -7.17 9.15
CA SER A 202 13.64 -5.79 8.69
C SER A 202 12.86 -4.84 9.58
N ASP A 203 13.42 -3.67 9.87
CA ASP A 203 12.79 -2.63 10.72
C ASP A 203 11.88 -1.72 9.90
N TYR A 204 12.03 -1.73 8.56
CA TYR A 204 11.20 -1.02 7.58
C TYR A 204 11.10 0.50 7.82
N ASN A 205 12.11 1.12 8.42
CA ASN A 205 12.13 2.58 8.64
C ASN A 205 13.16 3.30 7.75
N ASP A 206 13.82 2.58 6.83
CA ASP A 206 14.89 3.10 5.99
C ASP A 206 14.38 4.23 5.09
N LEU A 207 13.20 4.06 4.51
CA LEU A 207 12.43 5.09 3.81
C LEU A 207 10.94 4.94 4.14
N VAL A 208 10.31 6.02 4.60
CA VAL A 208 8.86 6.07 4.84
C VAL A 208 8.25 7.14 3.94
N VAL A 209 7.18 6.76 3.24
CA VAL A 209 6.49 7.64 2.30
C VAL A 209 4.99 7.68 2.60
N GLU A 210 4.39 8.87 2.50
CA GLU A 210 2.95 9.04 2.57
C GLU A 210 2.41 9.29 1.16
N MET A 211 1.44 8.49 0.75
CA MET A 211 0.71 8.64 -0.50
C MET A 211 -0.73 9.07 -0.24
N ARG A 212 -1.22 10.00 -1.03
CA ARG A 212 -2.60 10.51 -0.98
C ARG A 212 -3.22 10.42 -2.36
N ALA A 213 -4.28 9.63 -2.49
CA ALA A 213 -5.06 9.61 -3.73
C ALA A 213 -5.75 10.96 -3.94
N VAL A 214 -5.72 11.48 -5.16
CA VAL A 214 -6.50 12.68 -5.51
C VAL A 214 -7.97 12.27 -5.60
N PRO A 215 -8.88 12.84 -4.80
CA PRO A 215 -10.28 12.52 -4.87
C PRO A 215 -10.80 12.81 -6.29
N VAL A 216 -11.40 11.81 -6.94
CA VAL A 216 -12.12 12.04 -8.19
C VAL A 216 -13.36 12.86 -7.83
N PRO A 217 -13.57 14.07 -8.40
CA PRO A 217 -14.79 14.81 -8.17
C PRO A 217 -15.97 13.94 -8.61
N LEU A 218 -16.82 13.53 -7.67
CA LEU A 218 -18.07 12.89 -8.05
C LEU A 218 -18.84 13.91 -8.89
N PRO A 219 -19.33 13.55 -10.09
CA PRO A 219 -20.23 14.43 -10.80
C PRO A 219 -21.38 14.76 -9.85
N ALA A 220 -21.67 16.05 -9.68
CA ALA A 220 -22.63 16.52 -8.69
C ALA A 220 -23.94 15.73 -8.83
N ALA A 221 -24.19 14.78 -7.93
CA ALA A 221 -25.30 13.84 -7.98
C ALA A 221 -26.67 14.56 -8.04
N VAL A 222 -26.68 15.84 -7.63
CA VAL A 222 -27.80 16.77 -7.71
C VAL A 222 -28.38 16.91 -9.13
N TRP A 223 -27.57 16.81 -10.19
CA TRP A 223 -28.08 16.95 -11.56
C TRP A 223 -28.71 15.67 -12.11
N ALA A 224 -28.20 14.50 -11.73
CA ALA A 224 -28.76 13.22 -12.16
C ALA A 224 -30.13 12.94 -11.51
N GLY A 225 -30.29 13.29 -10.23
CA GLY A 225 -31.58 13.20 -9.54
C GLY A 225 -32.59 14.26 -10.01
N GLY A 226 -32.14 15.51 -10.20
CA GLY A 226 -32.99 16.62 -10.63
C GLY A 226 -33.57 16.44 -12.03
N ALA A 227 -32.79 15.91 -12.99
CA ALA A 227 -33.27 15.63 -14.34
C ALA A 227 -34.34 14.51 -14.37
N LEU A 228 -34.25 13.53 -13.46
CA LEU A 228 -35.22 12.45 -13.37
C LEU A 228 -36.56 12.92 -12.77
N VAL A 229 -36.51 13.81 -11.76
CA VAL A 229 -37.71 14.39 -11.17
C VAL A 229 -38.37 15.41 -12.11
N ALA A 230 -37.59 16.21 -12.83
CA ALA A 230 -38.12 17.15 -13.81
C ALA A 230 -38.77 16.44 -15.01
N SER A 231 -38.19 15.34 -15.50
CA SER A 231 -38.77 14.57 -16.61
C SER A 231 -40.08 13.87 -16.21
N THR A 232 -40.15 13.24 -15.04
CA THR A 232 -41.40 12.62 -14.54
C THR A 232 -42.53 13.64 -14.34
N ALA A 233 -42.22 14.86 -13.88
CA ALA A 233 -43.20 15.94 -13.74
C ALA A 233 -43.74 16.43 -15.11
N VAL A 234 -42.88 16.52 -16.13
CA VAL A 234 -43.28 16.94 -17.49
C VAL A 234 -44.12 15.87 -18.18
N PHE A 235 -43.77 14.59 -18.05
CA PHE A 235 -44.55 13.48 -18.62
C PHE A 235 -45.89 13.27 -17.92
N GLY A 236 -45.95 13.39 -16.58
CA GLY A 236 -47.21 13.29 -15.83
C GLY A 236 -48.24 14.36 -16.20
N LYS A 237 -47.78 15.58 -16.53
CA LYS A 237 -48.67 16.69 -16.94
C LYS A 237 -49.25 16.49 -18.35
N ARG A 238 -48.54 15.77 -19.24
CA ARG A 238 -49.03 15.45 -20.60
C ARG A 238 -50.08 14.34 -20.61
N ILE A 239 -49.95 13.33 -19.75
CA ILE A 239 -50.91 12.21 -19.68
C ILE A 239 -52.28 12.67 -19.15
N ARG A 240 -52.33 13.54 -18.14
CA ARG A 240 -53.61 14.07 -17.63
C ARG A 240 -54.40 14.90 -18.65
N ARG A 241 -53.74 15.46 -19.66
CA ARG A 241 -54.39 16.24 -20.73
C ARG A 241 -55.02 15.37 -21.82
N MET A 242 -54.67 14.08 -21.89
CA MET A 242 -55.19 13.14 -22.90
C MET A 242 -56.34 12.26 -22.37
N VAL A 243 -56.60 12.25 -21.05
CA VAL A 243 -57.65 11.42 -20.42
C VAL A 243 -58.88 12.25 -20.00
N GLY A 244 -58.85 13.57 -20.20
CA GLY A 244 -59.94 14.50 -19.86
C GLY A 244 -60.69 15.04 -21.08
N ALA A 245 -61.09 14.17 -22.01
CA ALA A 245 -62.03 14.45 -23.09
C ALA A 245 -63.16 13.42 -23.06
#